data_AF-A0A0N5BUE4-F1
#
_entry.id   AF-A0A0N5BUE4-F1
#
_cell.length_a   1.000
_cell.length_b   1.000
_cell.length_c   1.000
_cell.angle_alpha   90.00
_cell.angle_beta   90.00
_cell.angle_gamma   90.00
#
_symmetry.space_group_name_H-M   'P 1'
#
loop_
_entity.id
_entity.type
_entity.pdbx_description
1 polymer ?
#
loop_
_entity_poly.entity_id
_entity_poly.type
_entity_poly.pdbx_seq_one_letter_code
_entity_poly.pdbx_strand_id
1 'polypeptide(L)'
;MVKSSKVKLAVEEDQISDDDYVDTSSNLVKFCRIVGPQLFIFILFIIYMIIGTFIYMILEPSLDEEGFWKIFVFVFTTLTTIGYGNIAPKTVSGKIFTIFFAFLGIPLCLLTLANIGKCIMKCYWMVLICLGKMREKIPRGIAKLPIFPLSIMFCLTFVYGSYIVFDPDHWDVVNNVYFQMISFSTIGFGDIIPHFDGYVHSIGVSIFLMWGCILSAMVVATISEKIEKVSFLTKI
;
A
#
# COMPACT_ATOMS: atom_id res chain seq x y z
N MET A 1 35.36 52.05 -0.52
CA MET A 1 34.40 52.12 0.61
C MET A 1 32.98 52.17 0.04
N VAL A 2 32.15 51.22 0.47
CA VAL A 2 30.68 51.25 0.52
C VAL A 2 29.90 51.37 -0.81
N LYS A 3 29.87 50.31 -1.64
CA LYS A 3 28.78 50.14 -2.63
C LYS A 3 28.35 48.71 -2.94
N SER A 4 28.91 47.69 -2.28
CA SER A 4 28.61 46.27 -2.57
C SER A 4 27.65 45.59 -1.58
N SER A 5 27.20 46.27 -0.50
CA SER A 5 26.30 45.67 0.50
C SER A 5 24.82 46.03 0.33
N LYS A 6 24.47 47.03 -0.50
CA LYS A 6 23.07 47.45 -0.67
C LYS A 6 22.27 46.61 -1.66
N VAL A 7 22.93 45.83 -2.53
CA VAL A 7 22.24 44.97 -3.52
C VAL A 7 21.78 43.64 -2.89
N LYS A 8 22.33 43.24 -1.74
CA LYS A 8 21.87 42.06 -0.99
C LYS A 8 20.63 42.30 -0.12
N LEU A 9 20.26 43.56 0.13
CA LEU A 9 19.16 43.92 1.03
C LEU A 9 17.83 44.19 0.31
N ALA A 10 17.76 44.03 -1.01
CA ALA A 10 16.54 44.24 -1.80
C ALA A 10 15.93 42.94 -2.34
N VAL A 11 16.42 41.77 -1.89
CA VAL A 11 15.94 40.44 -2.34
C VAL A 11 15.15 39.72 -1.24
N GLU A 12 14.96 40.35 -0.08
CA GLU A 12 14.41 39.69 1.12
C GLU A 12 13.03 40.22 1.54
N GLU A 13 12.33 40.97 0.67
CA GLU A 13 11.03 41.57 0.99
C GLU A 13 9.85 41.17 0.08
N ASP A 14 10.02 40.24 -0.87
CA ASP A 14 8.88 39.74 -1.67
C ASP A 14 9.00 38.24 -1.92
N GLN A 15 8.51 37.45 -0.96
CA GLN A 15 7.81 36.16 -1.08
C GLN A 15 7.73 35.54 0.33
N ILE A 16 7.02 36.21 1.25
CA ILE A 16 6.45 35.50 2.40
C ILE A 16 5.36 34.61 1.81
N SER A 17 5.67 33.33 1.56
CA SER A 17 4.64 32.36 1.22
C SER A 17 3.71 32.20 2.42
N ASP A 18 2.40 32.21 2.18
CA ASP A 18 1.33 32.00 3.17
C ASP A 18 1.43 30.70 4.02
N ASP A 19 2.49 29.91 3.84
CA ASP A 19 2.83 28.72 4.65
C ASP A 19 3.43 29.06 6.04
N ASP A 20 3.72 30.33 6.34
CA ASP A 20 4.25 30.78 7.64
C ASP A 20 3.17 31.16 8.68
N TYR A 21 1.93 30.67 8.52
CA TYR A 21 1.00 30.65 9.65
C TYR A 21 1.46 29.60 10.66
N VAL A 22 1.81 30.04 11.88
CA VAL A 22 1.87 29.17 13.07
C VAL A 22 0.48 28.59 13.28
N ASP A 23 0.23 27.43 12.65
CA ASP A 23 -1.05 26.76 12.68
C ASP A 23 -1.40 26.42 14.15
N THR A 24 -2.32 27.19 14.74
CA THR A 24 -2.80 27.02 16.12
C THR A 24 -3.85 25.91 16.20
N SER A 25 -4.10 25.20 15.11
CA SER A 25 -5.00 24.06 15.11
C SER A 25 -4.50 22.97 16.07
N SER A 26 -5.45 22.35 16.78
CA SER A 26 -5.13 21.29 17.73
C SER A 26 -4.35 20.17 17.02
N ASN A 27 -3.51 19.45 17.77
CA ASN A 27 -2.74 18.32 17.23
C ASN A 27 -3.62 17.32 16.44
N LEU A 28 -4.92 17.24 16.78
CA LEU A 28 -5.93 16.45 16.09
C LEU A 28 -6.25 16.97 14.68
N VAL A 29 -6.42 18.28 14.49
CA VAL A 29 -6.75 18.86 13.17
C VAL A 29 -5.57 18.71 12.21
N LYS A 30 -4.34 18.90 12.70
CA LYS A 30 -3.11 18.64 11.93
C LYS A 30 -3.01 17.18 11.51
N PHE A 31 -3.28 16.26 12.44
CA PHE A 31 -3.32 14.83 12.16
C PHE A 31 -4.39 14.48 11.12
N CYS A 32 -5.62 15.02 11.25
CA CYS A 32 -6.70 14.80 10.31
C CYS A 32 -6.41 15.35 8.91
N ARG A 33 -5.78 16.53 8.77
CA ARG A 33 -5.34 17.06 7.46
C ARG A 33 -4.26 16.17 6.83
N ILE A 34 -3.44 15.52 7.67
CA ILE A 34 -2.33 14.67 7.24
C ILE A 34 -2.74 13.25 6.88
N VAL A 35 -3.77 12.68 7.53
CA VAL A 35 -4.21 11.28 7.40
C VAL A 35 -5.53 11.15 6.63
N GLY A 36 -6.37 12.18 6.68
CA GLY A 36 -7.70 12.21 6.08
C GLY A 36 -7.70 11.93 4.58
N PRO A 37 -6.90 12.61 3.75
CA PRO A 37 -6.86 12.34 2.30
C PRO A 37 -6.44 10.91 1.96
N GLN A 38 -5.53 10.32 2.73
CA GLN A 38 -5.05 8.95 2.51
C GLN A 38 -6.12 7.93 2.90
N LEU A 39 -6.80 8.14 4.03
CA LEU A 39 -7.95 7.32 4.42
C LEU A 39 -9.08 7.42 3.40
N PHE A 40 -9.34 8.61 2.87
CA PHE A 40 -10.35 8.81 1.84
C PHE A 40 -10.07 7.98 0.58
N ILE A 41 -8.83 8.01 0.07
CA ILE A 41 -8.41 7.21 -1.09
C ILE A 41 -8.49 5.71 -0.79
N PHE A 42 -8.09 5.29 0.41
CA PHE A 42 -8.19 3.90 0.83
C PHE A 42 -9.65 3.42 0.89
N ILE A 43 -10.55 4.20 1.49
CA ILE A 43 -11.98 3.90 1.55
C ILE A 43 -12.56 3.85 0.13
N LEU A 44 -12.20 4.80 -0.74
CA LEU A 44 -12.60 4.80 -2.14
C LEU A 44 -12.17 3.51 -2.86
N PHE A 45 -10.94 3.04 -2.62
CA PHE A 45 -10.44 1.79 -3.17
C PHE A 45 -11.21 0.56 -2.66
N ILE A 46 -11.53 0.48 -1.36
CA ILE A 46 -12.36 -0.59 -0.81
C ILE A 46 -13.76 -0.58 -1.44
N ILE A 47 -14.39 0.59 -1.55
CA ILE A 47 -15.71 0.73 -2.20
C ILE A 47 -15.65 0.29 -3.67
N TYR A 48 -14.60 0.71 -4.39
CA TYR A 48 -14.38 0.32 -5.77
C TYR A 48 -14.28 -1.21 -5.94
N MET A 49 -13.57 -1.89 -5.04
CA MET A 49 -13.51 -3.36 -5.02
C MET A 49 -14.87 -3.99 -4.74
N ILE A 50 -15.59 -3.52 -3.73
CA ILE A 50 -16.92 -4.05 -3.36
C ILE A 50 -17.89 -3.93 -4.55
N ILE A 51 -17.93 -2.76 -5.21
CA ILE A 51 -18.75 -2.55 -6.40
C ILE A 51 -18.34 -3.51 -7.52
N GLY A 52 -17.03 -3.67 -7.77
CA GLY A 52 -16.52 -4.62 -8.75
C GLY A 52 -16.95 -6.06 -8.46
N THR A 53 -16.90 -6.50 -7.20
CA THR A 53 -17.33 -7.83 -6.77
C THR A 53 -18.81 -8.08 -7.12
N PHE A 54 -19.70 -7.14 -6.76
CA PHE A 54 -21.12 -7.26 -7.10
C PHE A 54 -21.38 -7.28 -8.61
N ILE A 55 -20.64 -6.48 -9.38
CA ILE A 55 -20.77 -6.50 -10.85
C ILE A 55 -20.33 -7.86 -11.41
N TYR A 56 -19.23 -8.45 -10.93
CA TYR A 56 -18.80 -9.79 -11.36
C TYR A 56 -19.82 -10.87 -10.99
N MET A 57 -20.43 -10.81 -9.81
CA MET A 57 -21.51 -11.74 -9.43
C MET A 57 -22.70 -11.69 -10.41
N ILE A 58 -23.03 -10.50 -10.92
CA ILE A 58 -24.13 -10.32 -11.89
C ILE A 58 -23.73 -10.74 -13.30
N LEU A 59 -22.53 -10.36 -13.76
CA LEU A 59 -22.09 -10.58 -15.14
C LEU A 59 -21.56 -12.00 -15.41
N GLU A 60 -21.09 -12.70 -14.38
CA GLU A 60 -20.45 -14.01 -14.48
C GLU A 60 -21.14 -15.02 -13.54
N PRO A 61 -22.19 -15.72 -14.01
CA PRO A 61 -22.89 -16.72 -13.19
C PRO A 61 -21.96 -17.80 -12.63
N SER A 62 -20.91 -18.18 -13.38
CA SER A 62 -19.93 -19.16 -12.89
C SER A 62 -19.02 -18.63 -11.79
N LEU A 63 -18.88 -17.30 -11.64
CA LEU A 63 -18.16 -16.72 -10.52
C LEU A 63 -19.08 -16.56 -9.30
N ASP A 64 -20.37 -16.33 -9.50
CA ASP A 64 -21.36 -16.22 -8.41
C ASP A 64 -21.38 -17.47 -7.51
N GLU A 65 -21.23 -18.66 -8.12
CA GLU A 65 -21.14 -19.95 -7.41
C GLU A 65 -19.93 -20.06 -6.45
N GLU A 66 -18.86 -19.27 -6.67
CA GLU A 66 -17.63 -19.30 -5.85
C GLU A 66 -17.77 -18.53 -4.52
N GLY A 67 -18.80 -17.69 -4.41
CA GLY A 67 -19.08 -16.89 -3.22
C GLY A 67 -18.33 -15.56 -3.13
N PHE A 68 -18.91 -14.63 -2.37
CA PHE A 68 -18.47 -13.22 -2.30
C PHE A 68 -16.98 -13.03 -1.99
N TRP A 69 -16.45 -13.72 -0.97
CA TRP A 69 -15.07 -13.50 -0.51
C TRP A 69 -14.03 -13.96 -1.53
N LYS A 70 -14.29 -15.06 -2.23
CA LYS A 70 -13.40 -15.57 -3.29
C LYS A 70 -13.39 -14.62 -4.48
N ILE A 71 -14.55 -14.07 -4.86
CA ILE A 71 -14.64 -13.04 -5.90
C ILE A 71 -13.99 -11.72 -5.45
N PHE A 72 -14.15 -11.33 -4.18
CA PHE A 72 -13.50 -10.14 -3.62
C PHE A 72 -11.97 -10.24 -3.67
N VAL A 73 -11.40 -11.41 -3.35
CA VAL A 73 -9.97 -11.66 -3.51
C VAL A 73 -9.57 -11.74 -4.98
N PHE A 74 -10.41 -12.26 -5.88
CA PHE A 74 -10.17 -12.17 -7.33
C PHE A 74 -10.13 -10.72 -7.82
N VAL A 75 -11.05 -9.86 -7.38
CA VAL A 75 -11.04 -8.42 -7.68
C VAL A 75 -9.77 -7.77 -7.14
N PHE A 76 -9.44 -8.02 -5.87
CA PHE A 76 -8.22 -7.50 -5.26
C PHE A 76 -6.97 -7.92 -6.04
N THR A 77 -6.80 -9.22 -6.32
CA THR A 77 -5.65 -9.78 -7.05
C THR A 77 -5.56 -9.32 -8.49
N THR A 78 -6.70 -9.02 -9.13
CA THR A 78 -6.73 -8.40 -10.46
C THR A 78 -6.19 -6.98 -10.41
N LEU A 79 -6.61 -6.17 -9.43
CA LEU A 79 -6.20 -4.77 -9.31
C LEU A 79 -4.76 -4.59 -8.80
N THR A 80 -4.29 -5.51 -7.96
CA THR A 80 -2.91 -5.54 -7.47
C THR A 80 -1.95 -6.26 -8.41
N THR A 81 -2.46 -6.69 -9.57
CA THR A 81 -1.72 -7.41 -10.60
C THR A 81 -1.04 -8.70 -10.10
N ILE A 82 -1.59 -9.32 -9.05
CA ILE A 82 -1.19 -10.67 -8.61
C ILE A 82 -1.76 -11.70 -9.58
N GLY A 83 -3.08 -11.65 -9.82
CA GLY A 83 -3.79 -12.47 -10.81
C GLY A 83 -3.54 -13.98 -10.72
N TYR A 84 -4.00 -14.65 -9.65
CA TYR A 84 -3.82 -16.10 -9.46
C TYR A 84 -4.29 -16.98 -10.63
N GLY A 85 -5.26 -16.54 -11.42
CA GLY A 85 -5.71 -17.26 -12.62
C GLY A 85 -6.53 -18.53 -12.36
N ASN A 86 -6.80 -18.86 -11.09
CA ASN A 86 -7.67 -19.96 -10.68
C ASN A 86 -9.15 -19.73 -11.02
N ILE A 87 -9.60 -18.48 -10.98
CA ILE A 87 -10.92 -18.03 -11.45
C ILE A 87 -10.75 -16.84 -12.40
N ALA A 88 -11.60 -16.78 -13.42
CA ALA A 88 -11.52 -15.78 -14.48
C ALA A 88 -12.89 -15.57 -15.15
N PRO A 89 -13.17 -14.38 -15.70
CA PRO A 89 -14.41 -14.11 -16.43
C PRO A 89 -14.46 -14.94 -17.72
N LYS A 90 -15.56 -15.66 -17.91
CA LYS A 90 -15.79 -16.53 -19.07
C LYS A 90 -16.66 -15.83 -20.12
N THR A 91 -17.61 -14.99 -19.68
CA THR A 91 -18.51 -14.26 -20.57
C THR A 91 -17.80 -13.13 -21.31
N VAL A 92 -18.36 -12.72 -22.46
CA VAL A 92 -17.87 -11.56 -23.22
C VAL A 92 -18.04 -10.28 -22.40
N SER A 93 -19.18 -10.11 -21.73
CA SER A 93 -19.47 -8.94 -20.87
C SER A 93 -18.50 -8.82 -19.70
N GLY A 94 -18.22 -9.92 -18.99
CA GLY A 94 -17.27 -9.91 -17.88
C GLY A 94 -15.86 -9.57 -18.34
N LYS A 95 -15.40 -10.11 -19.47
CA LYS A 95 -14.09 -9.76 -20.06
C LYS A 95 -13.99 -8.29 -20.44
N ILE A 96 -15.03 -7.73 -21.08
CA ILE A 96 -15.07 -6.30 -21.42
C ILE A 96 -15.03 -5.46 -20.14
N PHE A 97 -15.81 -5.84 -19.12
CA PHE A 97 -15.80 -5.18 -17.83
C PHE A 97 -14.40 -5.20 -17.20
N THR A 98 -13.71 -6.35 -17.20
CA THR A 98 -12.34 -6.48 -16.66
C THR A 98 -11.37 -5.50 -17.30
N ILE A 99 -11.45 -5.28 -18.61
CA ILE A 99 -10.55 -4.35 -19.33
C ILE A 99 -10.69 -2.93 -18.75
N PHE A 100 -11.92 -2.40 -18.68
CA PHE A 100 -12.16 -1.05 -18.16
C PHE A 100 -11.93 -0.96 -16.64
N PHE A 101 -12.34 -2.00 -15.91
CA PHE A 101 -12.21 -2.08 -14.47
C PHE A 101 -10.74 -2.10 -14.03
N ALA A 102 -9.88 -2.86 -14.72
CA ALA A 102 -8.45 -2.89 -14.45
C ALA A 102 -7.75 -1.58 -14.85
N PHE A 103 -8.15 -0.98 -15.98
CA PHE A 103 -7.58 0.28 -16.47
C PHE A 103 -7.70 1.42 -15.44
N LEU A 104 -8.84 1.53 -14.76
CA LEU A 104 -9.06 2.52 -13.70
C LEU A 104 -8.55 2.03 -12.33
N GLY A 105 -8.72 0.75 -12.04
CA GLY A 105 -8.45 0.20 -10.72
C GLY A 105 -6.95 0.02 -10.40
N ILE A 106 -6.11 -0.32 -11.38
CA ILE A 106 -4.66 -0.49 -11.17
C ILE A 106 -4.00 0.85 -10.77
N PRO A 107 -4.22 1.98 -11.47
CA PRO A 107 -3.72 3.28 -11.04
C PRO A 107 -4.21 3.67 -9.64
N LEU A 108 -5.50 3.41 -9.33
CA LEU A 108 -6.06 3.66 -8.00
C LEU A 108 -5.39 2.79 -6.92
N CYS A 109 -5.10 1.53 -7.23
CA CYS A 109 -4.37 0.63 -6.35
C CYS A 109 -2.95 1.17 -6.08
N LEU A 110 -2.19 1.52 -7.12
CA LEU A 110 -0.85 2.08 -6.99
C LEU A 110 -0.84 3.38 -6.16
N LEU A 111 -1.81 4.27 -6.40
CA LEU A 111 -1.99 5.49 -5.62
C LEU A 111 -2.26 5.18 -4.14
N THR A 112 -3.11 4.20 -3.87
CA THR A 112 -3.44 3.75 -2.51
C THR A 112 -2.20 3.20 -1.80
N LEU A 113 -1.47 2.30 -2.45
CA LEU A 113 -0.22 1.71 -1.93
C LEU A 113 0.82 2.80 -1.60
N ALA A 114 1.04 3.75 -2.51
CA ALA A 114 1.98 4.85 -2.31
C ALA A 114 1.59 5.76 -1.13
N ASN A 115 0.30 6.05 -0.97
CA ASN A 115 -0.19 6.93 0.08
C ASN A 115 -0.17 6.28 1.46
N ILE A 116 -0.50 4.99 1.54
CA ILE A 116 -0.38 4.25 2.81
C ILE A 116 1.08 4.13 3.22
N GLY A 117 2.00 3.91 2.28
CA GLY A 117 3.43 3.90 2.57
C GLY A 117 3.90 5.20 3.23
N LYS A 118 3.44 6.36 2.73
CA LYS A 118 3.69 7.68 3.36
C LYS A 118 3.05 7.82 4.73
N CYS A 119 1.89 7.20 4.96
CA CYS A 119 1.24 7.20 6.28
C CYS A 119 2.07 6.41 7.29
N ILE A 120 2.47 5.17 6.94
CA ILE A 120 3.33 4.31 7.77
C ILE A 120 4.63 5.02 8.13
N MET A 121 5.23 5.72 7.16
CA MET A 121 6.41 6.55 7.40
C MET A 121 6.21 7.59 8.51
N LYS A 122 5.13 8.37 8.42
CA LYS A 122 4.82 9.42 9.40
C LYS A 122 4.56 8.82 10.77
N CYS A 123 3.80 7.72 10.85
CA CYS A 123 3.56 6.99 12.09
C CYS A 123 4.85 6.50 12.72
N TYR A 124 5.77 5.93 11.94
CA TYR A 124 7.08 5.48 12.42
C TYR A 124 7.88 6.62 13.09
N TRP A 125 8.00 7.76 12.40
CA TRP A 125 8.71 8.92 12.96
C TRP A 125 8.02 9.49 14.20
N MET A 126 6.69 9.51 14.21
CA MET A 126 5.91 9.97 15.36
C MET A 126 6.17 9.08 16.59
N VAL A 127 6.18 7.75 16.43
CA VAL A 127 6.48 6.81 17.51
C VAL A 127 7.90 7.00 18.05
N LEU A 128 8.91 7.17 17.19
CA LEU A 128 10.29 7.40 17.63
C LEU A 128 10.45 8.67 18.47
N ILE A 129 9.70 9.72 18.14
CA ILE A 129 9.67 10.98 18.90
C ILE A 129 8.98 10.74 20.25
N CYS A 130 7.83 10.05 20.27
CA CYS A 130 7.14 9.68 21.52
C CYS A 130 8.00 8.82 22.45
N LEU A 131 8.86 7.95 21.88
CA LEU A 131 9.81 7.13 22.64
C LEU A 131 11.07 7.91 23.10
N GLY A 132 11.17 9.21 22.81
CA GLY A 132 12.30 10.05 23.20
C GLY A 132 13.63 9.72 22.53
N LYS A 133 13.63 8.83 21.52
CA LYS A 133 14.86 8.41 20.81
C LYS A 133 15.37 9.45 19.81
N MET A 134 14.54 10.46 19.49
CA MET A 134 14.84 11.49 18.49
C MET A 134 14.45 12.88 19.04
N ARG A 135 15.37 13.84 19.01
CA ARG A 135 15.11 15.24 19.40
C ARG A 135 14.66 16.05 18.18
N GLU A 136 13.34 16.17 18.03
CA GLU A 136 12.55 17.20 17.31
C GLU A 136 12.76 17.51 15.81
N LYS A 137 13.86 17.12 15.16
CA LYS A 137 13.99 17.33 13.70
C LYS A 137 13.43 16.13 12.95
N ILE A 138 12.12 16.14 12.67
CA ILE A 138 11.55 15.36 11.57
C ILE A 138 12.26 15.88 10.29
N PRO A 139 13.01 15.05 9.55
CA PRO A 139 13.61 15.51 8.31
C PRO A 139 12.49 15.98 7.37
N ARG A 140 12.41 17.30 7.14
CA ARG A 140 11.48 17.90 6.19
C ARG A 140 11.95 17.47 4.78
N GLY A 141 11.20 16.54 4.19
CA GLY A 141 11.50 15.87 2.93
C GLY A 141 10.73 14.55 2.85
N ILE A 142 10.94 13.74 1.81
CA ILE A 142 10.51 12.32 1.81
C ILE A 142 11.24 11.66 2.98
N ALA A 143 10.66 11.66 4.17
CA ALA A 143 11.22 11.02 5.35
C ALA A 143 11.32 9.53 5.00
N LYS A 144 12.53 8.98 5.00
CA LYS A 144 12.83 7.65 4.43
C LYS A 144 12.76 6.61 5.53
N LEU A 145 12.05 5.50 5.31
CA LEU A 145 12.05 4.42 6.29
C LEU A 145 13.47 3.88 6.28
N PRO A 146 14.12 3.70 7.43
CA PRO A 146 15.30 2.88 7.43
C PRO A 146 14.89 1.49 6.93
N ILE A 147 15.69 0.91 6.04
CA ILE A 147 15.37 -0.39 5.43
C ILE A 147 15.24 -1.50 6.48
N PHE A 148 15.91 -1.32 7.63
CA PHE A 148 15.97 -2.30 8.71
C PHE A 148 14.62 -2.49 9.43
N PRO A 149 13.94 -1.45 9.97
CA PRO A 149 12.57 -1.58 10.49
C PRO A 149 11.57 -2.11 9.47
N LEU A 150 11.66 -1.68 8.20
CA LEU A 150 10.77 -2.17 7.15
C LEU A 150 10.97 -3.68 6.92
N SER A 151 12.24 -4.12 6.83
CA SER A 151 12.58 -5.52 6.69
C SER A 151 12.11 -6.35 7.89
N ILE A 152 12.21 -5.82 9.12
CA ILE A 152 11.69 -6.50 10.32
C ILE A 152 10.17 -6.63 10.24
N MET A 153 9.44 -5.55 9.91
CA MET A 153 7.98 -5.61 9.74
C MET A 153 7.57 -6.61 8.65
N PHE A 154 8.33 -6.69 7.56
CA PHE A 154 8.11 -7.65 6.49
C PHE A 154 8.33 -9.09 6.98
N CYS A 155 9.45 -9.38 7.66
CA CYS A 155 9.71 -10.70 8.24
C CYS A 155 8.65 -11.11 9.28
N LEU A 156 8.21 -10.19 10.14
CA LEU A 156 7.13 -10.45 11.10
C LEU A 156 5.80 -10.75 10.41
N THR A 157 5.55 -10.16 9.25
CA THR A 157 4.35 -10.45 8.44
C THR A 157 4.36 -11.89 7.96
N PHE A 158 5.53 -12.47 7.63
CA PHE A 158 5.62 -13.90 7.28
C PHE A 158 5.27 -14.83 8.44
N VAL A 159 5.77 -14.49 9.63
CA VAL A 159 5.47 -15.24 10.85
C VAL A 159 3.98 -15.13 11.19
N TYR A 160 3.41 -13.94 11.13
CA TYR A 160 2.00 -13.71 11.47
C TYR A 160 1.02 -14.28 10.45
N GLY A 161 1.37 -14.25 9.16
CA GLY A 161 0.60 -14.90 8.09
C GLY A 161 0.43 -16.40 8.32
N SER A 162 1.43 -17.02 8.94
CA SER A 162 1.40 -18.43 9.37
C SER A 162 0.43 -18.74 10.51
N TYR A 163 -0.22 -17.75 11.11
CA TYR A 163 -1.29 -17.98 12.08
C TYR A 163 -2.68 -17.69 11.50
N ILE A 164 -2.78 -16.79 10.51
CA ILE A 164 -4.07 -16.39 9.93
C ILE A 164 -4.44 -17.27 8.75
N VAL A 165 -3.52 -17.47 7.81
CA VAL A 165 -3.75 -18.14 6.53
C VAL A 165 -3.45 -19.64 6.63
N PHE A 166 -2.75 -20.05 7.69
CA PHE A 166 -2.35 -21.43 7.87
C PHE A 166 -3.56 -22.31 8.08
N ASP A 167 -3.77 -23.16 7.09
CA ASP A 167 -4.73 -24.24 7.11
C ASP A 167 -3.94 -25.55 7.33
N PRO A 168 -3.84 -26.04 8.58
CA PRO A 168 -3.06 -27.23 8.89
C PRO A 168 -3.57 -28.50 8.21
N ASP A 169 -4.85 -28.52 7.80
CA ASP A 169 -5.44 -29.68 7.15
C ASP A 169 -5.03 -29.78 5.68
N HIS A 170 -4.57 -28.67 5.09
CA HIS A 170 -4.24 -28.59 3.68
C HIS A 170 -2.76 -28.25 3.41
N TRP A 171 -2.12 -27.38 4.22
CA TRP A 171 -0.80 -26.82 3.93
C TRP A 171 0.20 -27.01 5.07
N ASP A 172 1.45 -27.26 4.72
CA ASP A 172 2.58 -27.18 5.64
C ASP A 172 3.15 -25.75 5.72
N VAL A 173 4.09 -25.55 6.64
CA VAL A 173 4.72 -24.24 6.85
C VAL A 173 5.41 -23.73 5.59
N VAL A 174 5.97 -24.63 4.77
CA VAL A 174 6.66 -24.28 3.52
C VAL A 174 5.66 -23.73 2.50
N ASN A 175 4.55 -24.44 2.26
CA ASN A 175 3.51 -24.00 1.34
C ASN A 175 2.89 -22.67 1.76
N ASN A 176 2.74 -22.44 3.07
CA ASN A 176 2.24 -21.17 3.58
C ASN A 176 3.22 -20.01 3.34
N VAL A 177 4.52 -20.18 3.61
CA VAL A 177 5.53 -19.14 3.30
C VAL A 177 5.65 -18.93 1.78
N TYR A 178 5.60 -20.02 1.01
CA TYR A 178 5.60 -19.99 -0.44
C TYR A 178 4.41 -19.18 -1.00
N PHE A 179 3.19 -19.48 -0.53
CA PHE A 179 1.98 -18.74 -0.88
C PHE A 179 2.14 -17.23 -0.61
N GLN A 180 2.63 -16.88 0.58
CA GLN A 180 2.84 -15.48 0.95
C GLN A 180 3.87 -14.80 0.04
N MET A 181 4.96 -15.49 -0.28
CA MET A 181 6.00 -14.97 -1.18
C MET A 181 5.46 -14.72 -2.59
N ILE A 182 4.79 -15.69 -3.22
CA ILE A 182 4.25 -15.53 -4.58
C ILE A 182 3.14 -14.47 -4.64
N SER A 183 2.40 -14.28 -3.55
CA SER A 183 1.35 -13.28 -3.46
C SER A 183 1.93 -11.87 -3.31
N PHE A 184 2.85 -11.66 -2.37
CA PHE A 184 3.42 -10.34 -2.08
C PHE A 184 4.39 -9.85 -3.16
N SER A 185 5.04 -10.76 -3.86
CA SER A 185 5.87 -10.45 -5.03
C SER A 185 5.06 -10.28 -6.31
N THR A 186 3.73 -10.41 -6.24
CA THR A 186 2.80 -10.34 -7.38
C THR A 186 3.14 -11.31 -8.52
N ILE A 187 3.70 -12.48 -8.19
CA ILE A 187 3.92 -13.58 -9.14
C ILE A 187 2.60 -14.32 -9.40
N GLY A 188 1.88 -14.65 -8.32
CA GLY A 188 0.51 -15.17 -8.38
C GLY A 188 0.31 -16.43 -9.23
N PHE A 189 1.04 -17.52 -8.97
CA PHE A 189 0.84 -18.77 -9.72
C PHE A 189 -0.57 -19.39 -9.57
N GLY A 190 -1.23 -19.17 -8.43
CA GLY A 190 -2.59 -19.67 -8.16
C GLY A 190 -2.70 -21.18 -7.98
N ASP A 191 -1.57 -21.86 -7.81
CA ASP A 191 -1.45 -23.26 -7.43
C ASP A 191 -1.90 -23.51 -5.98
N ILE A 192 -1.69 -22.51 -5.11
CA ILE A 192 -2.11 -22.52 -3.70
C ILE A 192 -2.87 -21.22 -3.42
N ILE A 193 -4.10 -21.32 -2.91
CA ILE A 193 -4.99 -20.18 -2.62
C ILE A 193 -5.76 -20.39 -1.32
N PRO A 194 -5.96 -19.33 -0.51
CA PRO A 194 -6.56 -19.49 0.81
C PRO A 194 -8.01 -19.96 0.69
N HIS A 195 -8.40 -20.82 1.62
CA HIS A 195 -9.79 -21.21 1.80
C HIS A 195 -10.56 -20.06 2.46
N PHE A 196 -11.82 -19.89 2.08
CA PHE A 196 -12.67 -18.80 2.55
C PHE A 196 -13.75 -19.32 3.50
N ASP A 197 -13.32 -20.10 4.50
CA ASP A 197 -14.22 -20.75 5.45
C ASP A 197 -14.60 -19.80 6.57
N GLY A 198 -15.82 -19.27 6.48
CA GLY A 198 -16.38 -18.33 7.46
C GLY A 198 -15.93 -16.88 7.26
N TYR A 199 -16.78 -15.96 7.74
CA TYR A 199 -16.63 -14.53 7.51
C TYR A 199 -15.36 -13.95 8.13
N VAL A 200 -15.02 -14.35 9.36
CA VAL A 200 -13.88 -13.78 10.11
C VAL A 200 -12.56 -14.16 9.45
N HIS A 201 -12.39 -15.44 9.08
CA HIS A 201 -11.18 -15.91 8.40
C HIS A 201 -11.01 -15.21 7.04
N SER A 202 -12.07 -15.16 6.23
CA SER A 202 -12.05 -14.52 4.91
C SER A 202 -11.67 -13.03 4.96
N ILE A 203 -12.19 -12.29 5.94
CA ILE A 203 -11.81 -10.90 6.19
C ILE A 203 -10.34 -10.82 6.61
N GLY A 204 -9.91 -11.70 7.52
CA GLY A 204 -8.52 -11.78 7.98
C GLY A 204 -7.53 -11.99 6.83
N VAL A 205 -7.80 -12.96 5.96
CA VAL A 205 -6.99 -13.24 4.76
C VAL A 205 -6.96 -12.04 3.83
N SER A 206 -8.11 -11.39 3.58
CA SER A 206 -8.20 -10.22 2.69
C SER A 206 -7.37 -9.04 3.22
N ILE A 207 -7.47 -8.75 4.52
CA ILE A 207 -6.67 -7.70 5.17
C ILE A 207 -5.19 -8.05 5.13
N PHE A 208 -4.84 -9.31 5.38
CA PHE A 208 -3.46 -9.79 5.36
C PHE A 208 -2.82 -9.64 3.98
N LEU A 209 -3.52 -10.04 2.91
CA LEU A 209 -3.03 -9.88 1.53
C LEU A 209 -2.81 -8.40 1.18
N MET A 210 -3.75 -7.55 1.55
CA MET A 210 -3.63 -6.11 1.32
C MET A 210 -2.45 -5.50 2.10
N TRP A 211 -2.28 -5.88 3.37
CA TRP A 211 -1.16 -5.45 4.21
C TRP A 211 0.20 -5.87 3.63
N GLY A 212 0.34 -7.13 3.21
CA GLY A 212 1.57 -7.61 2.62
C GLY A 212 1.93 -6.93 1.30
N CYS A 213 0.94 -6.63 0.45
CA CYS A 213 1.16 -5.85 -0.78
C CYS A 213 1.65 -4.42 -0.49
N ILE A 214 1.11 -3.78 0.55
CA ILE A 214 1.57 -2.45 1.00
C ILE A 214 3.05 -2.52 1.40
N LEU A 215 3.43 -3.48 2.24
CA LEU A 215 4.82 -3.63 2.67
C LEU A 215 5.76 -3.96 1.51
N SER A 216 5.36 -4.86 0.61
CA SER A 216 6.15 -5.23 -0.57
C SER A 216 6.40 -4.00 -1.47
N ALA A 217 5.35 -3.22 -1.77
CA ALA A 217 5.46 -1.99 -2.54
C ALA A 217 6.42 -0.98 -1.89
N MET A 218 6.37 -0.84 -0.56
CA MET A 218 7.30 0.03 0.18
C MET A 218 8.74 -0.44 0.11
N VAL A 219 8.98 -1.77 0.17
CA VAL A 219 10.32 -2.35 0.03
C VAL A 219 10.86 -2.06 -1.36
N VAL A 220 10.08 -2.34 -2.42
CA VAL A 220 10.46 -2.05 -3.81
C VAL A 220 10.77 -0.56 -4.02
N ALA A 221 9.93 0.33 -3.51
CA ALA A 221 10.15 1.78 -3.59
C ALA A 221 11.45 2.21 -2.90
N THR A 222 11.72 1.67 -1.71
CA THR A 222 12.94 1.98 -0.94
C THR A 222 14.20 1.45 -1.63
N ILE A 223 14.14 0.25 -2.20
CA ILE A 223 15.25 -0.35 -2.94
C ILE A 223 15.54 0.44 -4.22
N SER A 224 14.49 0.80 -4.98
CA SER A 224 14.61 1.56 -6.23
C SER A 224 15.33 2.90 -6.00
N GLU A 225 14.96 3.63 -4.94
CA GLU A 225 15.63 4.89 -4.57
C GLU A 225 17.13 4.70 -4.22
N LYS A 226 17.48 3.59 -3.57
CA LYS A 226 18.88 3.28 -3.24
C LYS A 226 19.69 2.92 -4.48
N ILE A 227 19.11 2.15 -5.40
CA ILE A 227 19.74 1.78 -6.66
C ILE A 227 20.07 3.02 -7.48
N GLU A 228 19.14 3.98 -7.58
CA GLU A 228 19.35 5.25 -8.29
C GLU A 228 20.55 6.04 -7.73
N LYS A 229 20.66 6.11 -6.39
CA LYS A 229 21.79 6.79 -5.74
C LYS A 229 23.12 6.09 -6.00
N VAL A 230 23.15 4.76 -5.93
CA VAL A 230 24.37 4.00 -6.23
C VAL A 230 24.75 4.19 -7.69
N SER A 231 23.79 4.12 -8.62
CA SER A 231 24.04 4.38 -10.04
C SER A 231 24.59 5.78 -10.31
N PHE A 232 24.18 6.79 -9.54
CA PHE A 232 24.74 8.13 -9.65
C PHE A 232 26.19 8.20 -9.14
N LEU A 233 26.50 7.49 -8.05
CA LEU A 233 27.85 7.44 -7.49
C LEU A 233 28.86 6.70 -8.39
N THR A 234 28.42 5.68 -9.13
CA THR A 234 29.28 4.95 -10.08
C THR A 234 29.54 5.74 -11.38
N LYS A 235 28.80 6.83 -11.63
CA LYS A 235 28.99 7.71 -12.81
C LYS A 235 29.98 8.85 -12.57
N ILE A 236 30.69 8.86 -11.44
CA ILE A 236 31.75 9.81 -11.05
C ILE A 236 33.09 9.07 -11.09
#